data_AF-A0A1G0B4F1-F1
#
_entry.id   AF-A0A1G0B4F1-F1
#
_cell.length_a   1.000
_cell.length_b   1.000
_cell.length_c   1.000
_cell.angle_alpha   90.00
_cell.angle_beta   90.00
_cell.angle_gamma   90.00
#
_symmetry.space_group_name_H-M   'P 1'
#
loop_
_entity.id
_entity.type
_entity.pdbx_description
1 polymer ?
#
loop_
_entity_poly.entity_id
_entity_poly.type
_entity_poly.pdbx_seq_one_letter_code
_entity_poly.pdbx_strand_id
1 'polypeptide(L)'
;MTDTINNLETAAHPENLRRVAIDPVSRVEGHGKVTLLLDENDRIHQVRLHIVEFRGFEKFVQGRPYWEAPVMVQRLCGICPVSHHLAASKAMDMIVGATLTPTAEKVRRLMHYGQIFQSHALHFFHLSSPDLLFGFDSDVAKRNIVGVAATYPEIAKQGVLLRKYGQEVIRVTAGKRIHGTGSIPGGVNKNVSIAERDYLLKDIAQMIEWSRDSVAMVRQLFEQNLDFYDSFGRFKAHTLNLVRADGALDLYHGGLRARDMDGNTLFDHYDYSHYWDAIFEDVKPWSYMKFPFLRSLGPETGWYRVGPLSRVTQCDFIPTPLANQARKAFMAFNGGSAAGATLGFHWARMIEMLHAAEMMQDLLHDPDLQGEDLVSTGQRQERGVGVIEAPRGTLIHHYKVDEHDQIVRCNLIVSTTHNNQSMNEAIRQVARQYLDGKKLTEGLLNHIEVAIRAFDPCLSCATHALGKMPLEVELLDVSGERVDVLSRSSDGVFCSPN
;
A
#
# COMPACT_ATOMS: atom_id res chain seq x y z
N MET A 1 22.22 -12.46 -27.66
CA MET A 1 21.06 -11.87 -28.35
C MET A 1 20.56 -10.71 -27.52
N THR A 2 21.25 -9.58 -27.66
CA THR A 2 20.91 -8.28 -27.11
C THR A 2 20.34 -7.49 -28.26
N ASP A 3 19.01 -7.43 -28.38
CA ASP A 3 18.34 -6.47 -29.27
C ASP A 3 16.89 -6.26 -28.83
N THR A 4 16.58 -5.01 -28.51
CA THR A 4 15.25 -4.42 -28.19
C THR A 4 14.52 -4.91 -26.93
N ILE A 5 15.00 -4.49 -25.75
CA ILE A 5 14.06 -4.16 -24.66
C ILE A 5 13.31 -2.90 -25.13
N ASN A 6 12.26 -3.11 -25.94
CA ASN A 6 11.27 -2.07 -26.24
C ASN A 6 10.53 -1.78 -24.93
N ASN A 7 11.09 -0.84 -24.16
CA ASN A 7 10.54 -0.39 -22.90
C ASN A 7 9.24 0.37 -23.21
N LEU A 8 8.08 -0.24 -22.94
CA LEU A 8 6.74 0.37 -23.08
C LEU A 8 6.52 1.56 -22.12
N GLU A 9 7.58 2.11 -21.55
CA GLU A 9 7.54 3.30 -20.73
C GLU A 9 7.41 4.59 -21.55
N THR A 10 8.13 4.71 -22.66
CA THR A 10 8.18 5.95 -23.44
C THR A 10 8.20 5.61 -24.93
N ALA A 11 7.16 6.05 -25.65
CA ALA A 11 7.14 5.94 -27.11
C ALA A 11 8.14 6.92 -27.74
N ALA A 12 8.82 6.50 -28.81
CA ALA A 12 9.76 7.35 -29.56
C ALA A 12 9.04 8.44 -30.36
N HIS A 13 7.91 8.10 -30.97
CA HIS A 13 7.10 8.97 -31.83
C HIS A 13 5.64 9.02 -31.36
N PRO A 14 5.36 9.54 -30.14
CA PRO A 14 4.02 9.55 -29.56
C PRO A 14 2.99 10.32 -30.39
N GLU A 15 3.43 11.29 -31.19
CA GLU A 15 2.61 12.10 -32.10
C GLU A 15 1.90 11.28 -33.20
N ASN A 16 2.47 10.12 -33.56
CA ASN A 16 1.92 9.24 -34.60
C ASN A 16 1.05 8.11 -34.02
N LEU A 17 0.78 8.13 -32.71
CA LEU A 17 0.10 7.05 -32.02
C LEU A 17 -1.29 7.45 -31.53
N ARG A 18 -2.24 6.52 -31.63
CA ARG A 18 -3.58 6.66 -31.06
C ARG A 18 -3.52 6.45 -29.55
N ARG A 19 -4.09 7.38 -28.79
CA ARG A 19 -4.18 7.32 -27.33
C ARG A 19 -5.49 6.69 -26.87
N VAL A 20 -5.40 5.71 -25.97
CA VAL A 20 -6.53 5.13 -25.22
C VAL A 20 -6.30 5.31 -23.73
N ALA A 21 -7.35 5.63 -22.97
CA ALA A 21 -7.25 5.87 -21.54
C ALA A 21 -8.29 5.06 -20.75
N ILE A 22 -7.86 4.49 -19.63
CA ILE A 22 -8.71 3.96 -18.57
C ILE A 22 -8.74 5.06 -17.49
N ASP A 23 -9.83 5.82 -17.43
CA ASP A 23 -9.97 6.98 -16.54
C ASP A 23 -11.42 7.12 -16.05
N PRO A 24 -11.70 6.92 -14.75
CA PRO A 24 -10.75 6.52 -13.70
C PRO A 24 -10.47 5.00 -13.71
N VAL A 25 -9.34 4.59 -13.12
CA VAL A 25 -9.17 3.20 -12.65
C VAL A 25 -10.19 2.94 -11.54
N SER A 26 -11.00 1.90 -11.69
CA SER A 26 -12.12 1.60 -10.79
C SER A 26 -11.75 0.57 -9.72
N ARG A 27 -12.45 0.63 -8.58
CA ARG A 27 -12.25 -0.26 -7.41
C ARG A 27 -10.83 -0.21 -6.84
N VAL A 28 -10.22 0.97 -6.88
CA VAL A 28 -9.00 1.32 -6.15
C VAL A 28 -9.30 2.49 -5.22
N GLU A 29 -8.43 2.75 -4.26
CA GLU A 29 -8.54 3.95 -3.41
C GLU A 29 -7.81 5.12 -4.08
N GLY A 30 -8.46 6.28 -4.17
CA GLY A 30 -7.94 7.49 -4.82
C GLY A 30 -8.06 7.50 -6.35
N HIS A 31 -7.52 8.54 -6.99
CA HIS A 31 -7.65 8.73 -8.46
C HIS A 31 -6.39 8.31 -9.22
N GLY A 32 -6.54 7.29 -10.06
CA GLY A 32 -5.53 6.83 -10.99
C GLY A 32 -6.08 6.75 -12.41
N LYS A 33 -5.20 6.90 -13.40
CA LYS A 33 -5.50 6.80 -14.82
C LYS A 33 -4.44 5.95 -15.50
N VAL A 34 -4.82 5.09 -16.43
CA VAL A 34 -3.86 4.41 -17.31
C VAL A 34 -3.96 4.97 -18.71
N THR A 35 -2.82 5.21 -19.36
CA THR A 35 -2.78 5.52 -20.80
C THR A 35 -2.05 4.44 -21.57
N LEU A 36 -2.59 4.12 -22.75
CA LEU A 36 -2.02 3.25 -23.76
C LEU A 36 -1.80 4.09 -25.03
N LEU A 37 -0.62 3.99 -25.66
CA LEU A 37 -0.39 4.52 -27.00
C LEU A 37 -0.22 3.35 -27.98
N LEU A 38 -0.99 3.38 -29.06
CA LEU A 38 -1.05 2.30 -30.05
C LEU A 38 -0.84 2.83 -31.47
N ASP A 39 -0.23 2.02 -32.33
CA ASP A 39 -0.15 2.33 -33.77
C ASP A 39 -1.41 1.90 -34.54
N GLU A 40 -1.39 2.08 -35.86
CA GLU A 40 -2.49 1.70 -36.77
C GLU A 40 -2.79 0.19 -36.81
N ASN A 41 -1.86 -0.66 -36.36
CA ASN A 41 -1.98 -2.11 -36.31
C ASN A 41 -2.31 -2.62 -34.89
N ASP A 42 -2.82 -1.73 -34.02
CA ASP A 42 -3.13 -2.01 -32.61
C ASP A 42 -1.92 -2.52 -31.80
N ARG A 43 -0.68 -2.25 -32.23
CA ARG A 43 0.52 -2.56 -31.42
C ARG A 43 0.75 -1.49 -30.37
N ILE A 44 1.11 -1.91 -29.16
CA ILE A 44 1.28 -1.02 -28.02
C ILE A 44 2.73 -0.53 -27.98
N HIS A 45 2.90 0.78 -27.92
CA HIS A 45 4.20 1.44 -27.83
C HIS A 45 4.44 2.11 -26.47
N GLN A 46 3.38 2.37 -25.69
CA GLN A 46 3.50 2.94 -24.35
C GLN A 46 2.35 2.52 -23.43
N VAL A 47 2.67 2.28 -22.16
CA VAL A 47 1.73 2.01 -21.06
C VAL A 47 2.21 2.73 -19.79
N ARG A 48 1.38 3.60 -19.24
CA ARG A 48 1.70 4.39 -18.03
C ARG A 48 0.54 4.46 -17.06
N LEU A 49 0.82 4.24 -15.77
CA LEU A 49 -0.09 4.52 -14.65
C LEU A 49 0.17 5.93 -14.12
N HIS A 50 -0.80 6.82 -14.32
CA HIS A 50 -0.76 8.21 -13.88
C HIS A 50 -1.54 8.37 -12.58
N ILE A 51 -0.86 8.90 -11.58
CA ILE A 51 -1.52 9.45 -10.39
C ILE A 51 -1.69 10.95 -10.60
N VAL A 52 -2.94 11.40 -10.55
CA VAL A 52 -3.38 12.74 -11.02
C VAL A 52 -3.76 13.69 -9.88
N GLU A 53 -3.75 13.21 -8.64
CA GLU A 53 -4.01 14.03 -7.46
C GLU A 53 -2.72 14.57 -6.81
N PHE A 54 -2.84 15.71 -6.14
CA PHE A 54 -1.82 16.28 -5.29
C PHE A 54 -2.47 16.99 -4.08
N ARG A 55 -1.88 16.86 -2.89
CA ARG A 55 -2.35 17.51 -1.64
C ARG A 55 -1.29 18.37 -0.94
N GLY A 56 0.00 18.02 -1.04
CA GLY A 56 1.09 18.84 -0.51
C GLY A 56 1.27 18.85 1.01
N PHE A 57 0.92 17.75 1.71
CA PHE A 57 1.01 17.63 3.18
C PHE A 57 2.39 17.93 3.75
N GLU A 58 3.44 17.47 3.08
CA GLU A 58 4.83 17.69 3.51
C GLU A 58 5.20 19.18 3.65
N LYS A 59 4.48 20.05 2.94
CA LYS A 59 4.66 21.51 3.02
C LYS A 59 3.69 22.16 3.99
N PHE A 60 2.39 21.90 3.88
CA PHE A 60 1.43 22.65 4.71
C PHE A 60 1.48 22.28 6.20
N VAL A 61 2.05 21.13 6.56
CA VAL A 61 2.23 20.74 7.97
C VAL A 61 3.33 21.56 8.65
N GLN A 62 4.17 22.28 7.90
CA GLN A 62 5.23 23.11 8.47
C GLN A 62 4.62 24.29 9.24
N GLY A 63 5.19 24.62 10.39
CA GLY A 63 4.66 25.60 11.34
C GLY A 63 3.56 25.07 12.28
N ARG A 64 3.09 23.83 12.09
CA ARG A 64 2.13 23.19 13.01
C ARG A 64 2.88 22.61 14.22
N PRO A 65 2.29 22.64 15.43
CA PRO A 65 2.85 21.94 16.58
C PRO A 65 2.97 20.43 16.35
N TYR A 66 4.06 19.83 16.81
CA TYR A 66 4.38 18.43 16.48
C TYR A 66 3.32 17.42 16.94
N TRP A 67 2.64 17.68 18.07
CA TRP A 67 1.59 16.81 18.61
C TRP A 67 0.33 16.76 17.74
N GLU A 68 0.14 17.72 16.83
CA GLU A 68 -0.97 17.69 15.88
C GLU A 68 -0.71 16.75 14.71
N ALA A 69 0.55 16.42 14.40
CA ALA A 69 0.91 15.66 13.21
C ALA A 69 0.18 14.31 13.13
N PRO A 70 0.17 13.46 14.19
CA PRO A 70 -0.55 12.18 14.16
C PRO A 70 -2.05 12.32 13.88
N VAL A 71 -2.64 13.47 14.24
CA VAL A 71 -4.05 13.75 13.94
C VAL A 71 -4.22 14.25 12.52
N MET A 72 -3.39 15.17 12.06
CA MET A 72 -3.51 15.75 10.72
C MET A 72 -3.19 14.73 9.61
N VAL A 73 -2.09 13.98 9.75
CA VAL A 73 -1.57 13.12 8.67
C VAL A 73 -2.49 11.97 8.31
N GLN A 74 -3.28 11.48 9.26
CA GLN A 74 -4.22 10.40 8.99
C GLN A 74 -5.38 10.82 8.06
N ARG A 75 -5.57 12.11 7.76
CA ARG A 75 -6.57 12.58 6.77
C ARG A 75 -6.13 12.36 5.33
N LEU A 76 -4.89 11.90 5.10
CA LEU A 76 -4.41 11.56 3.76
C LEU A 76 -5.14 10.36 3.13
N CYS A 77 -5.76 9.49 3.94
CA CYS A 77 -6.47 8.33 3.45
C CYS A 77 -7.59 7.88 4.40
N GLY A 78 -8.74 7.50 3.82
CA GLY A 78 -9.87 6.95 4.57
C GLY A 78 -9.73 5.47 4.97
N ILE A 79 -8.81 4.71 4.35
CA ILE A 79 -8.65 3.27 4.57
C ILE A 79 -7.50 2.94 5.52
N CYS A 80 -6.37 3.65 5.43
CA CYS A 80 -5.20 3.41 6.30
C CYS A 80 -4.87 4.52 7.31
N PRO A 81 -5.86 5.22 7.92
CA PRO A 81 -5.56 6.32 8.82
C PRO A 81 -4.75 5.89 10.05
N VAL A 82 -4.98 4.67 10.56
CA VAL A 82 -4.23 4.13 11.72
C VAL A 82 -2.74 3.98 11.41
N SER A 83 -2.34 3.60 10.20
CA SER A 83 -0.92 3.42 9.86
C SER A 83 -0.23 4.76 9.88
N HIS A 84 -0.88 5.78 9.30
CA HIS A 84 -0.39 7.15 9.34
C HIS A 84 -0.37 7.70 10.78
N HIS A 85 -1.39 7.43 11.58
CA HIS A 85 -1.47 7.84 12.97
C HIS A 85 -0.30 7.24 13.78
N LEU A 86 -0.08 5.93 13.67
CA LEU A 86 0.98 5.23 14.39
C LEU A 86 2.38 5.55 13.86
N ALA A 87 2.56 5.69 12.54
CA ALA A 87 3.86 6.09 11.97
C ALA A 87 4.26 7.50 12.44
N ALA A 88 3.34 8.46 12.41
CA ALA A 88 3.60 9.79 12.96
C ALA A 88 3.84 9.75 14.47
N SER A 89 3.04 9.01 15.24
CA SER A 89 3.27 8.87 16.67
C SER A 89 4.63 8.26 16.99
N LYS A 90 5.08 7.22 16.27
CA LYS A 90 6.43 6.66 16.41
C LYS A 90 7.52 7.69 16.12
N ALA A 91 7.33 8.56 15.12
CA ALA A 91 8.26 9.67 14.88
C ALA A 91 8.25 10.67 16.04
N MET A 92 7.07 10.99 16.58
CA MET A 92 6.94 11.91 17.71
C MET A 92 7.49 11.32 19.01
N ASP A 93 7.42 10.01 19.22
CA ASP A 93 8.01 9.33 20.37
C ASP A 93 9.53 9.58 20.41
N MET A 94 10.22 9.53 19.26
CA MET A 94 11.64 9.89 19.18
C MET A 94 11.89 11.36 19.53
N ILE A 95 11.04 12.27 19.04
CA ILE A 95 11.14 13.70 19.33
C ILE A 95 10.99 13.98 20.83
N VAL A 96 10.11 13.29 21.53
CA VAL A 96 9.95 13.43 22.99
C VAL A 96 10.90 12.53 23.79
N GLY A 97 11.79 11.78 23.13
CA GLY A 97 12.75 10.88 23.77
C GLY A 97 12.13 9.68 24.48
N ALA A 98 10.95 9.25 24.08
CA ALA A 98 10.18 8.22 24.76
C ALA A 98 10.55 6.79 24.31
N THR A 99 10.64 5.89 25.28
CA THR A 99 10.59 4.44 25.07
C THR A 99 9.22 3.97 25.54
N LEU A 100 8.41 3.39 24.64
CA LEU A 100 7.03 3.03 24.95
C LEU A 100 6.93 2.07 26.14
N THR A 101 5.92 2.28 26.98
CA THR A 101 5.53 1.33 28.02
C THR A 101 4.97 0.06 27.36
N PRO A 102 5.00 -1.09 28.06
CA PRO A 102 4.41 -2.33 27.52
C PRO A 102 2.94 -2.17 27.12
N THR A 103 2.15 -1.47 27.93
CA THR A 103 0.75 -1.16 27.63
C THR A 103 0.61 -0.32 26.37
N ALA A 104 1.37 0.78 26.25
CA ALA A 104 1.27 1.66 25.09
C ALA A 104 1.65 0.93 23.79
N GLU A 105 2.71 0.13 23.81
CA GLU A 105 3.11 -0.66 22.65
C GLU A 105 2.02 -1.68 22.27
N LYS A 106 1.49 -2.42 23.24
CA LYS A 106 0.47 -3.46 22.99
C LYS A 106 -0.86 -2.87 22.50
N VAL A 107 -1.28 -1.72 23.02
CA VAL A 107 -2.47 -0.99 22.53
C VAL A 107 -2.26 -0.53 21.08
N ARG A 108 -1.10 0.04 20.75
CA ARG A 108 -0.76 0.44 19.38
C ARG A 108 -0.67 -0.75 18.43
N ARG A 109 -0.09 -1.87 18.87
CA ARG A 109 -0.06 -3.13 18.09
C ARG A 109 -1.46 -3.65 17.83
N LEU A 110 -2.32 -3.72 18.85
CA LEU A 110 -3.71 -4.17 18.69
C LEU A 110 -4.47 -3.27 17.71
N MET A 111 -4.31 -1.94 17.82
CA MET A 111 -4.86 -0.97 16.87
C MET A 111 -4.39 -1.25 15.44
N HIS A 112 -3.10 -1.53 15.27
CA HIS A 112 -2.51 -1.79 13.96
C HIS A 112 -2.96 -3.13 13.36
N TYR A 113 -3.02 -4.21 14.14
CA TYR A 113 -3.53 -5.49 13.64
C TYR A 113 -5.02 -5.39 13.26
N GLY A 114 -5.82 -4.63 14.02
CA GLY A 114 -7.19 -4.30 13.62
C GLY A 114 -7.25 -3.57 12.26
N GLN A 115 -6.29 -2.69 12.00
CA GLN A 115 -6.16 -2.00 10.72
C GLN A 115 -5.75 -2.92 9.57
N ILE A 116 -4.74 -3.78 9.76
CA ILE A 116 -4.31 -4.75 8.76
C ILE A 116 -5.48 -5.65 8.40
N PHE A 117 -6.16 -6.17 9.42
CA PHE A 117 -7.32 -7.05 9.26
C PHE A 117 -8.44 -6.42 8.44
N GLN A 118 -8.92 -5.22 8.83
CA GLN A 118 -10.02 -4.59 8.11
C GLN A 118 -9.64 -4.14 6.69
N SER A 119 -8.39 -3.72 6.46
CA SER A 119 -7.94 -3.26 5.15
C SER A 119 -7.83 -4.43 4.17
N HIS A 120 -7.26 -5.56 4.63
CA HIS A 120 -7.15 -6.77 3.83
C HIS A 120 -8.52 -7.35 3.49
N ALA A 121 -9.44 -7.37 4.45
CA ALA A 121 -10.83 -7.75 4.22
C ALA A 121 -11.55 -6.80 3.25
N LEU A 122 -11.37 -5.48 3.40
CA LEU A 122 -11.94 -4.49 2.48
C LEU A 122 -11.48 -4.74 1.05
N HIS A 123 -10.16 -4.83 0.83
CA HIS A 123 -9.59 -4.99 -0.51
C HIS A 123 -10.02 -6.30 -1.16
N PHE A 124 -9.89 -7.42 -0.45
CA PHE A 124 -10.20 -8.72 -1.04
C PHE A 124 -11.69 -8.82 -1.35
N PHE A 125 -12.56 -8.59 -0.36
CA PHE A 125 -13.98 -8.88 -0.51
C PHE A 125 -14.77 -7.80 -1.26
N HIS A 126 -14.38 -6.53 -1.19
CA HIS A 126 -15.15 -5.44 -1.81
C HIS A 126 -14.53 -4.96 -3.13
N LEU A 127 -13.21 -5.07 -3.29
CA LEU A 127 -12.51 -4.52 -4.45
C LEU A 127 -12.08 -5.60 -5.43
N SER A 128 -11.49 -6.70 -4.98
CA SER A 128 -10.88 -7.71 -5.87
C SER A 128 -11.79 -8.89 -6.19
N SER A 129 -12.61 -9.33 -5.23
CA SER A 129 -13.50 -10.49 -5.39
C SER A 129 -14.40 -10.43 -6.63
N PRO A 130 -14.90 -9.27 -7.12
CA PRO A 130 -15.70 -9.26 -8.33
C PRO A 130 -14.94 -9.78 -9.56
N ASP A 131 -13.65 -9.45 -9.69
CA ASP A 131 -12.83 -9.98 -10.79
C ASP A 131 -12.53 -11.47 -10.58
N LEU A 132 -12.17 -11.84 -9.35
CA LEU A 132 -11.71 -13.18 -9.03
C LEU A 132 -12.83 -14.24 -9.07
N LEU A 133 -14.06 -13.85 -8.74
CA LEU A 133 -15.21 -14.76 -8.68
C LEU A 133 -15.99 -14.82 -9.99
N PHE A 134 -16.15 -13.71 -10.71
CA PHE A 134 -16.89 -13.69 -11.98
C PHE A 134 -16.01 -13.86 -13.21
N GLY A 135 -14.69 -13.70 -13.08
CA GLY A 135 -13.75 -13.68 -14.19
C GLY A 135 -13.52 -12.26 -14.72
N PHE A 136 -12.36 -12.05 -15.36
CA PHE A 136 -11.87 -10.70 -15.67
C PHE A 136 -12.63 -10.06 -16.84
N ASP A 137 -13.24 -10.88 -17.71
CA ASP A 137 -14.09 -10.45 -18.83
C ASP A 137 -15.58 -10.38 -18.47
N SER A 138 -15.94 -10.53 -17.19
CA SER A 138 -17.34 -10.46 -16.77
C SER A 138 -17.96 -9.07 -16.99
N ASP A 139 -19.27 -9.08 -17.22
CA ASP A 139 -20.09 -7.87 -17.41
C ASP A 139 -19.88 -6.85 -16.28
N VAL A 140 -19.56 -5.61 -16.66
CA VAL A 140 -19.37 -4.45 -15.77
C VAL A 140 -20.53 -4.28 -14.78
N ALA A 141 -21.77 -4.52 -15.22
CA ALA A 141 -22.94 -4.37 -14.36
C ALA A 141 -22.95 -5.38 -13.20
N LYS A 142 -22.29 -6.53 -13.35
CA LYS A 142 -22.14 -7.58 -12.33
C LYS A 142 -20.82 -7.50 -11.57
N ARG A 143 -19.76 -6.96 -12.18
CA ARG A 143 -18.39 -6.94 -11.65
C ARG A 143 -18.16 -5.89 -10.55
N ASN A 144 -18.98 -5.96 -9.50
CA ASN A 144 -18.97 -5.09 -8.34
C ASN A 144 -19.49 -5.83 -7.08
N ILE A 145 -19.40 -5.18 -5.92
CA ILE A 145 -19.80 -5.78 -4.64
C ILE A 145 -21.30 -6.12 -4.56
N VAL A 146 -22.16 -5.39 -5.28
CA VAL A 146 -23.60 -5.69 -5.31
C VAL A 146 -23.85 -6.98 -6.08
N GLY A 147 -23.16 -7.17 -7.20
CA GLY A 147 -23.18 -8.44 -7.93
C GLY A 147 -22.67 -9.60 -7.08
N VAL A 148 -21.55 -9.42 -6.37
CA VAL A 148 -21.03 -10.43 -5.44
C VAL A 148 -22.04 -10.74 -4.34
N ALA A 149 -22.69 -9.74 -3.74
CA ALA A 149 -23.71 -9.98 -2.72
C ALA A 149 -24.95 -10.71 -3.25
N ALA A 150 -25.32 -10.48 -4.51
CA ALA A 150 -26.46 -11.16 -5.14
C ALA A 150 -26.15 -12.63 -5.48
N THR A 151 -24.94 -12.95 -5.94
CA THR A 151 -24.56 -14.31 -6.37
C THR A 151 -23.92 -15.13 -5.25
N TYR A 152 -23.13 -14.48 -4.39
CA TYR A 152 -22.36 -15.09 -3.29
C TYR A 152 -22.64 -14.37 -1.95
N PRO A 153 -23.89 -14.41 -1.45
CA PRO A 153 -24.31 -13.62 -0.29
C PRO A 153 -23.50 -13.91 0.98
N GLU A 154 -23.14 -15.18 1.22
CA GLU A 154 -22.34 -15.55 2.40
C GLU A 154 -20.90 -15.01 2.32
N ILE A 155 -20.27 -15.03 1.14
CA ILE A 155 -18.93 -14.45 0.93
C ILE A 155 -18.97 -12.93 1.17
N ALA A 156 -19.99 -12.24 0.65
CA ALA A 156 -20.16 -10.81 0.86
C ALA A 156 -20.38 -10.47 2.35
N LYS A 157 -21.26 -11.23 3.03
CA LYS A 157 -21.53 -11.07 4.47
C LYS A 157 -20.27 -11.31 5.32
N GLN A 158 -19.52 -12.37 5.03
CA GLN A 158 -18.24 -12.65 5.69
C GLN A 158 -17.27 -11.48 5.53
N GLY A 159 -17.10 -10.96 4.31
CA GLY A 159 -16.25 -9.78 4.05
C GLY A 159 -16.65 -8.53 4.84
N VAL A 160 -17.96 -8.26 4.96
CA VAL A 160 -18.48 -7.14 5.76
C VAL A 160 -18.18 -7.32 7.26
N LEU A 161 -18.37 -8.53 7.78
CA LEU A 161 -18.19 -8.81 9.20
C LEU A 161 -16.72 -8.87 9.61
N LEU A 162 -15.84 -9.43 8.78
CA LEU A 162 -14.38 -9.34 8.95
C LEU A 162 -13.93 -7.88 9.03
N ARG A 163 -14.38 -7.05 8.09
CA ARG A 163 -14.07 -5.61 8.10
C ARG A 163 -14.62 -4.91 9.34
N LYS A 164 -15.87 -5.22 9.73
CA LYS A 164 -16.50 -4.66 10.93
C LYS A 164 -15.67 -4.94 12.17
N TYR A 165 -15.20 -6.18 12.36
CA TYR A 165 -14.43 -6.56 13.53
C TYR A 165 -13.14 -5.75 13.66
N GLY A 166 -12.32 -5.68 12.59
CA GLY A 166 -11.10 -4.87 12.63
C GLY A 166 -11.36 -3.38 12.88
N GLN A 167 -12.46 -2.83 12.34
CA GLN A 167 -12.88 -1.47 12.65
C GLN A 167 -13.32 -1.28 14.11
N GLU A 168 -13.93 -2.29 14.75
CA GLU A 168 -14.27 -2.24 16.17
C GLU A 168 -13.03 -2.29 17.07
N VAL A 169 -12.02 -3.09 16.71
CA VAL A 169 -10.71 -3.09 17.38
C VAL A 169 -10.09 -1.69 17.34
N ILE A 170 -10.13 -1.03 16.17
CA ILE A 170 -9.67 0.35 16.02
C ILE A 170 -10.52 1.32 16.84
N ARG A 171 -11.85 1.17 16.86
CA ARG A 171 -12.72 2.04 17.68
C ARG A 171 -12.39 1.93 19.16
N VAL A 172 -12.16 0.73 19.67
CA VAL A 172 -11.80 0.48 21.08
C VAL A 172 -10.47 1.14 21.44
N THR A 173 -9.46 0.98 20.58
CA THR A 173 -8.08 1.44 20.83
C THR A 173 -7.84 2.90 20.46
N ALA A 174 -8.52 3.43 19.46
CA ALA A 174 -8.32 4.78 18.92
C ALA A 174 -9.48 5.75 19.20
N GLY A 175 -10.58 5.27 19.78
CA GLY A 175 -11.81 6.02 20.06
C GLY A 175 -12.80 6.14 18.90
N LYS A 176 -12.33 6.01 17.64
CA LYS A 176 -13.17 6.06 16.42
C LYS A 176 -12.66 5.03 15.41
N ARG A 177 -13.57 4.50 14.58
CA ARG A 177 -13.24 3.55 13.50
C ARG A 177 -12.32 4.16 12.44
N ILE A 178 -12.45 5.45 12.18
CA ILE A 178 -11.69 6.19 11.18
C ILE A 178 -11.27 7.51 11.83
N HIS A 179 -10.00 7.88 11.70
CA HIS A 179 -9.42 9.11 12.23
C HIS A 179 -9.55 9.28 13.76
N GLY A 180 -9.15 8.25 14.50
CA GLY A 180 -9.08 8.26 15.97
C GLY A 180 -7.91 9.08 16.53
N THR A 181 -7.78 9.13 17.86
CA THR A 181 -6.75 9.92 18.57
C THR A 181 -6.09 9.13 19.71
N GLY A 182 -6.14 7.79 19.65
CA GLY A 182 -5.69 6.92 20.75
C GLY A 182 -4.18 6.92 20.97
N SER A 183 -3.39 7.19 19.92
CA SER A 183 -1.93 7.28 20.00
C SER A 183 -1.49 8.73 20.10
N ILE A 184 -0.65 9.01 21.10
CA ILE A 184 -0.09 10.33 21.38
C ILE A 184 1.43 10.23 21.52
N PRO A 185 2.19 11.33 21.34
CA PRO A 185 3.63 11.31 21.59
C PRO A 185 3.94 10.75 22.99
N GLY A 186 4.78 9.73 23.06
CA GLY A 186 5.16 9.04 24.29
C GLY A 186 4.29 7.84 24.67
N GLY A 187 3.16 7.61 24.00
CA GLY A 187 2.35 6.43 24.28
C GLY A 187 0.92 6.44 23.74
N VAL A 188 -0.04 6.20 24.62
CA VAL A 188 -1.48 6.14 24.32
C VAL A 188 -2.28 6.93 25.34
N ASN A 189 -3.46 7.41 24.96
CA ASN A 189 -4.31 8.20 25.87
C ASN A 189 -5.28 7.35 26.72
N LYS A 190 -5.39 6.05 26.45
CA LYS A 190 -6.16 5.08 27.22
C LYS A 190 -5.60 3.67 27.03
N ASN A 191 -5.86 2.81 28.01
CA ASN A 191 -5.71 1.36 27.90
C ASN A 191 -6.97 0.71 27.28
N VAL A 192 -7.04 -0.62 27.25
CA VAL A 192 -8.24 -1.39 26.90
C VAL A 192 -8.84 -1.97 28.15
N SER A 193 -10.06 -1.56 28.51
CA SER A 193 -10.75 -2.08 29.68
C SER A 193 -11.11 -3.56 29.53
N ILE A 194 -11.33 -4.25 30.66
CA ILE A 194 -11.80 -5.64 30.70
C ILE A 194 -13.08 -5.82 29.86
N ALA A 195 -14.04 -4.91 30.00
CA ALA A 195 -15.30 -4.99 29.25
C ALA A 195 -15.10 -4.82 27.73
N GLU A 196 -14.18 -3.95 27.30
CA GLU A 196 -13.85 -3.77 25.88
C GLU A 196 -13.08 -4.97 25.31
N ARG A 197 -12.13 -5.53 26.07
CA ARG A 197 -11.43 -6.76 25.72
C ARG A 197 -12.43 -7.91 25.57
N ASP A 198 -13.29 -8.13 26.56
CA ASP A 198 -14.28 -9.21 26.56
C ASP A 198 -15.31 -9.02 25.43
N TYR A 199 -15.63 -7.79 25.05
CA TYR A 199 -16.43 -7.49 23.87
C TYR A 199 -15.78 -7.99 22.58
N LEU A 200 -14.47 -7.75 22.39
CA LEU A 200 -13.73 -8.18 21.21
C LEU A 200 -13.46 -9.70 21.20
N LEU A 201 -13.27 -10.33 22.36
CA LEU A 201 -13.04 -11.77 22.49
C LEU A 201 -14.25 -12.61 22.06
N LYS A 202 -15.47 -12.07 22.07
CA LYS A 202 -16.70 -12.81 21.68
C LYS A 202 -16.62 -13.39 20.27
N ASP A 203 -16.08 -12.61 19.34
CA ASP A 203 -16.11 -12.95 17.91
C ASP A 203 -14.73 -13.39 17.36
N ILE A 204 -13.65 -13.34 18.17
CA ILE A 204 -12.28 -13.53 17.67
C ILE A 204 -12.05 -14.92 17.06
N ALA A 205 -12.62 -15.97 17.65
CA ALA A 205 -12.50 -17.33 17.13
C ALA A 205 -13.12 -17.46 15.73
N GLN A 206 -14.28 -16.84 15.51
CA GLN A 206 -14.93 -16.81 14.20
C GLN A 206 -14.10 -16.03 13.18
N MET A 207 -13.45 -14.94 13.59
CA MET A 207 -12.58 -14.15 12.71
C MET A 207 -11.36 -14.95 12.24
N ILE A 208 -10.77 -15.76 13.12
CA ILE A 208 -9.66 -16.66 12.78
C ILE A 208 -10.14 -17.73 11.78
N GLU A 209 -11.28 -18.38 12.06
CA GLU A 209 -11.87 -19.39 11.17
C GLU A 209 -12.11 -18.83 9.76
N TRP A 210 -12.84 -17.71 9.67
CA TRP A 210 -13.11 -17.05 8.39
C TRP A 210 -11.86 -16.56 7.67
N SER A 211 -10.79 -16.23 8.40
CA SER A 211 -9.51 -15.88 7.79
C SER A 211 -8.81 -17.10 7.18
N ARG A 212 -8.91 -18.27 7.82
CA ARG A 212 -8.43 -19.53 7.25
C ARG A 212 -9.21 -19.90 5.99
N ASP A 213 -10.53 -19.73 6.01
CA ASP A 213 -11.38 -19.98 4.84
C ASP A 213 -11.01 -19.05 3.68
N SER A 214 -10.69 -17.78 3.98
CA SER A 214 -10.24 -16.81 2.98
C SER A 214 -8.91 -17.22 2.34
N VAL A 215 -7.96 -17.76 3.12
CA VAL A 215 -6.71 -18.33 2.59
C VAL A 215 -7.02 -19.53 1.68
N ALA A 216 -7.91 -20.43 2.11
CA ALA A 216 -8.31 -21.59 1.32
C ALA A 216 -8.98 -21.19 0.00
N MET A 217 -9.84 -20.17 0.02
CA MET A 217 -10.50 -19.63 -1.16
C MET A 217 -9.49 -19.12 -2.19
N VAL A 218 -8.49 -18.33 -1.79
CA VAL A 218 -7.48 -17.83 -2.73
C VAL A 218 -6.60 -18.96 -3.26
N ARG A 219 -6.24 -19.92 -2.41
CA ARG A 219 -5.54 -21.13 -2.85
C ARG A 219 -6.32 -21.86 -3.94
N GLN A 220 -7.63 -22.04 -3.76
CA GLN A 220 -8.49 -22.70 -4.73
C GLN A 220 -8.54 -21.96 -6.07
N LEU A 221 -8.54 -20.62 -6.07
CA LEU A 221 -8.46 -19.82 -7.30
C LEU A 221 -7.17 -20.09 -8.09
N PHE A 222 -6.04 -20.22 -7.39
CA PHE A 222 -4.76 -20.61 -7.99
C PHE A 222 -4.80 -22.04 -8.53
N GLU A 223 -5.33 -23.00 -7.77
CA GLU A 223 -5.42 -24.40 -8.18
C GLU A 223 -6.30 -24.60 -9.43
N GLN A 224 -7.38 -23.81 -9.55
CA GLN A 224 -8.31 -23.90 -10.68
C GLN A 224 -7.76 -23.29 -11.99
N ASN A 225 -6.87 -22.29 -11.91
CA ASN A 225 -6.40 -21.51 -13.06
C ASN A 225 -4.88 -21.28 -12.99
N LEU A 226 -4.12 -22.34 -12.71
CA LEU A 226 -2.70 -22.27 -12.35
C LEU A 226 -1.86 -21.45 -13.34
N ASP A 227 -1.85 -21.81 -14.62
CA ASP A 227 -1.02 -21.16 -15.63
C ASP A 227 -1.35 -19.67 -15.80
N PHE A 228 -2.65 -19.34 -15.73
CA PHE A 228 -3.12 -17.96 -15.81
C PHE A 228 -2.67 -17.16 -14.58
N TYR A 229 -2.92 -17.67 -13.37
CA TYR A 229 -2.57 -16.97 -12.14
C TYR A 229 -1.06 -16.81 -11.95
N ASP A 230 -0.27 -17.78 -12.42
CA ASP A 230 1.18 -17.77 -12.29
C ASP A 230 1.85 -16.81 -13.29
N SER A 231 1.33 -16.70 -14.52
CA SER A 231 1.92 -15.88 -15.58
C SER A 231 1.39 -14.45 -15.63
N PHE A 232 0.18 -14.19 -15.15
CA PHE A 232 -0.49 -12.89 -15.28
C PHE A 232 0.34 -11.75 -14.70
N GLY A 233 0.78 -10.85 -15.59
CA GLY A 233 1.54 -9.65 -15.21
C GLY A 233 2.82 -9.94 -14.44
N ARG A 234 3.45 -11.11 -14.65
CA ARG A 234 4.63 -11.57 -13.89
C ARG A 234 5.89 -10.79 -14.27
N PHE A 235 6.69 -10.41 -13.27
CA PHE A 235 8.01 -9.80 -13.42
C PHE A 235 8.87 -10.08 -12.19
N LYS A 236 10.20 -9.91 -12.31
CA LYS A 236 11.13 -9.92 -11.17
C LYS A 236 11.30 -8.50 -10.63
N ALA A 237 11.42 -8.37 -9.31
CA ALA A 237 11.68 -7.10 -8.64
C ALA A 237 12.52 -7.33 -7.38
N HIS A 238 13.36 -6.36 -7.03
CA HIS A 238 13.90 -6.26 -5.68
C HIS A 238 12.74 -6.11 -4.68
N THR A 239 12.95 -6.45 -3.41
CA THR A 239 11.92 -6.35 -2.37
C THR A 239 12.40 -5.58 -1.16
N LEU A 240 11.51 -4.86 -0.49
CA LEU A 240 11.77 -4.15 0.77
C LEU A 240 10.64 -4.40 1.76
N ASN A 241 10.98 -4.63 3.03
CA ASN A 241 10.03 -4.71 4.15
C ASN A 241 10.71 -4.53 5.51
N LEU A 242 9.94 -4.32 6.57
CA LEU A 242 10.39 -4.54 7.94
C LEU A 242 10.49 -6.03 8.28
N VAL A 243 11.43 -6.37 9.15
CA VAL A 243 11.59 -7.70 9.75
C VAL A 243 12.00 -7.57 11.22
N ARG A 244 11.44 -8.41 12.10
CA ARG A 244 11.83 -8.47 13.52
C ARG A 244 13.26 -9.00 13.65
N ALA A 245 13.96 -8.67 14.73
CA ALA A 245 15.37 -9.04 14.94
C ALA A 245 15.67 -10.55 14.84
N ASP A 246 14.69 -11.43 15.05
CA ASP A 246 14.81 -12.88 14.92
C ASP A 246 14.36 -13.42 13.55
N GLY A 247 14.09 -12.54 12.58
CA GLY A 247 13.63 -12.90 11.25
C GLY A 247 12.11 -13.01 11.09
N ALA A 248 11.34 -12.88 12.17
CA ALA A 248 9.88 -13.00 12.10
C ALA A 248 9.23 -11.84 11.35
N LEU A 249 8.07 -12.12 10.73
CA LEU A 249 7.16 -11.07 10.29
C LEU A 249 6.69 -10.25 11.51
N ASP A 250 6.92 -8.94 11.47
CA ASP A 250 6.34 -7.98 12.42
C ASP A 250 5.88 -6.75 11.63
N LEU A 251 4.58 -6.45 11.74
CA LEU A 251 3.95 -5.35 10.99
C LEU A 251 4.12 -4.00 11.70
N TYR A 252 4.44 -4.00 13.00
CA TYR A 252 4.54 -2.79 13.81
C TYR A 252 5.98 -2.26 13.93
N HIS A 253 6.97 -3.12 14.12
CA HIS A 253 8.37 -2.70 14.37
C HIS A 253 9.40 -3.73 13.89
N GLY A 254 10.57 -3.26 13.49
CA GLY A 254 11.67 -4.10 12.99
C GLY A 254 12.74 -3.27 12.30
N GLY A 255 13.76 -3.93 11.76
CA GLY A 255 14.73 -3.30 10.85
C GLY A 255 14.33 -3.49 9.39
N LEU A 256 14.80 -2.62 8.50
CA LEU A 256 14.54 -2.77 7.06
C LEU A 256 15.38 -3.91 6.49
N ARG A 257 14.74 -4.80 5.72
CA ARG A 257 15.38 -5.85 4.94
C ARG A 257 15.10 -5.61 3.46
N ALA A 258 16.15 -5.62 2.65
CA ALA A 258 16.04 -5.59 1.20
C ALA A 258 16.70 -6.83 0.58
N ARG A 259 16.04 -7.38 -0.45
CA ARG A 259 16.58 -8.50 -1.23
C ARG A 259 16.57 -8.16 -2.71
N ASP A 260 17.53 -8.76 -3.43
CA ASP A 260 17.61 -8.60 -4.86
C ASP A 260 16.52 -9.40 -5.61
N MET A 261 16.55 -9.35 -6.95
CA MET A 261 15.57 -10.02 -7.81
C MET A 261 15.66 -11.56 -7.78
N ASP A 262 16.77 -12.10 -7.26
CA ASP A 262 17.04 -13.52 -7.14
C ASP A 262 16.94 -14.01 -5.69
N GLY A 263 16.61 -13.12 -4.75
CA GLY A 263 16.39 -13.44 -3.34
C GLY A 263 17.64 -13.31 -2.45
N ASN A 264 18.76 -12.81 -2.97
CA ASN A 264 19.95 -12.55 -2.15
C ASN A 264 19.74 -11.29 -1.30
N THR A 265 20.25 -11.30 -0.08
CA THR A 265 20.15 -10.16 0.83
C THR A 265 21.03 -9.00 0.33
N LEU A 266 20.42 -7.83 0.10
CA LEU A 266 21.13 -6.58 -0.20
C LEU A 266 21.53 -5.87 1.09
N PHE A 267 20.62 -5.80 2.05
CA PHE A 267 20.88 -5.43 3.44
C PHE A 267 19.81 -6.06 4.34
N ASP A 268 20.15 -6.21 5.62
CA ASP A 268 19.26 -6.78 6.61
C ASP A 268 19.32 -5.99 7.92
N HIS A 269 18.18 -5.92 8.61
CA HIS A 269 18.00 -5.15 9.83
C HIS A 269 18.54 -3.71 9.78
N TYR A 270 18.45 -3.06 8.62
CA TYR A 270 18.93 -1.70 8.44
C TYR A 270 18.11 -0.72 9.31
N ASP A 271 18.81 0.15 10.04
CA ASP A 271 18.18 1.14 10.91
C ASP A 271 17.39 2.15 10.08
N TYR A 272 16.06 2.04 10.15
CA TYR A 272 15.16 2.90 9.39
C TYR A 272 15.27 4.38 9.79
N SER A 273 15.86 4.70 10.94
CA SER A 273 16.07 6.09 11.34
C SER A 273 17.03 6.84 10.41
N HIS A 274 17.73 6.12 9.53
CA HIS A 274 18.62 6.63 8.49
C HIS A 274 18.18 6.23 7.06
N TYR A 275 16.88 6.00 6.83
CA TYR A 275 16.37 5.48 5.55
C TYR A 275 16.85 6.25 4.30
N TRP A 276 17.13 7.54 4.40
CA TRP A 276 17.57 8.39 3.27
C TRP A 276 18.93 7.99 2.69
N ASP A 277 19.75 7.25 3.44
CA ASP A 277 21.00 6.70 2.93
C ASP A 277 20.76 5.47 2.03
N ALA A 278 19.64 4.77 2.22
CA ALA A 278 19.26 3.57 1.49
C ALA A 278 18.19 3.78 0.41
N ILE A 279 17.22 4.68 0.64
CA ILE A 279 16.06 4.90 -0.22
C ILE A 279 16.08 6.33 -0.76
N PHE A 280 15.94 6.47 -2.08
CA PHE A 280 15.78 7.75 -2.75
C PHE A 280 14.51 7.74 -3.62
N GLU A 281 13.94 8.90 -3.90
CA GLU A 281 12.72 9.03 -4.71
C GLU A 281 12.99 9.81 -5.99
N ASP A 282 12.69 9.21 -7.14
CA ASP A 282 12.73 9.88 -8.44
C ASP A 282 11.36 10.47 -8.81
N VAL A 283 11.33 11.41 -9.75
CA VAL A 283 10.11 12.05 -10.25
C VAL A 283 10.04 11.88 -11.76
N LYS A 284 8.90 11.41 -12.27
CA LYS A 284 8.64 11.35 -13.70
C LYS A 284 7.61 12.43 -14.08
N PRO A 285 7.74 13.10 -15.25
CA PRO A 285 6.92 14.26 -15.61
C PRO A 285 5.43 13.93 -15.82
N TRP A 286 5.08 12.65 -15.90
CA TRP A 286 3.74 12.17 -16.23
C TRP A 286 2.95 11.66 -15.02
N SER A 287 3.47 11.73 -13.79
CA SER A 287 2.70 11.37 -12.59
C SER A 287 3.15 12.14 -11.35
N TYR A 288 2.19 12.51 -10.50
CA TYR A 288 2.49 13.07 -9.17
C TYR A 288 3.10 12.06 -8.20
N MET A 289 2.83 10.76 -8.36
CA MET A 289 3.42 9.74 -7.52
C MET A 289 4.88 9.53 -7.93
N LYS A 290 5.78 9.65 -6.96
CA LYS A 290 7.22 9.46 -7.13
C LYS A 290 7.58 7.98 -7.40
N PHE A 291 8.85 7.72 -7.72
CA PHE A 291 9.40 6.41 -8.04
C PHE A 291 10.59 6.09 -7.11
N PRO A 292 10.35 5.47 -5.94
CA PRO A 292 11.40 5.13 -5.01
C PRO A 292 12.32 4.01 -5.53
N PHE A 293 13.60 4.11 -5.19
CA PHE A 293 14.62 3.12 -5.53
C PHE A 293 15.69 3.02 -4.43
N LEU A 294 16.41 1.89 -4.42
CA LEU A 294 17.56 1.65 -3.55
C LEU A 294 18.76 2.43 -4.07
N ARG A 295 19.29 3.34 -3.24
CA ARG A 295 20.34 4.29 -3.62
C ARG A 295 21.61 3.60 -4.14
N SER A 296 21.97 2.44 -3.58
CA SER A 296 23.14 1.66 -3.96
C SER A 296 23.06 1.07 -5.37
N LEU A 297 21.87 0.95 -5.94
CA LEU A 297 21.63 0.36 -7.26
C LEU A 297 21.26 1.42 -8.32
N GLY A 298 20.91 2.64 -7.89
CA GLY A 298 20.55 3.74 -8.79
C GLY A 298 19.10 3.65 -9.32
N PRO A 299 18.61 4.71 -10.00
CA PRO A 299 17.21 4.84 -10.38
C PRO A 299 16.74 3.86 -11.46
N GLU A 300 17.65 3.38 -12.32
CA GLU A 300 17.28 2.51 -13.44
C GLU A 300 16.99 1.06 -13.00
N THR A 301 17.78 0.53 -12.07
CA THR A 301 17.69 -0.88 -11.65
C THR A 301 17.27 -1.05 -10.20
N GLY A 302 17.47 -0.04 -9.35
CA GLY A 302 17.25 -0.12 -7.91
C GLY A 302 15.79 -0.04 -7.45
N TRP A 303 14.82 0.02 -8.35
CA TRP A 303 13.41 0.00 -7.97
C TRP A 303 13.02 -1.36 -7.36
N TYR A 304 12.00 -1.35 -6.52
CA TYR A 304 11.64 -2.51 -5.72
C TYR A 304 10.12 -2.64 -5.51
N ARG A 305 9.73 -3.64 -4.73
CA ARG A 305 8.35 -3.95 -4.40
C ARG A 305 8.16 -4.16 -2.90
N VAL A 306 7.08 -3.61 -2.37
CA VAL A 306 6.65 -3.74 -0.97
C VAL A 306 5.26 -4.38 -0.89
N GLY A 307 4.80 -4.65 0.33
CA GLY A 307 3.44 -5.13 0.60
C GLY A 307 3.38 -6.63 0.90
N PRO A 308 2.17 -7.22 0.92
CA PRO A 308 1.96 -8.57 1.46
C PRO A 308 2.85 -9.64 0.83
N LEU A 309 2.98 -9.63 -0.50
CA LEU A 309 3.78 -10.63 -1.19
C LEU A 309 5.26 -10.54 -0.80
N SER A 310 5.83 -9.33 -0.75
CA SER A 310 7.21 -9.13 -0.29
C SER A 310 7.38 -9.58 1.16
N ARG A 311 6.49 -9.17 2.07
CA ARG A 311 6.60 -9.52 3.50
C ARG A 311 6.51 -11.01 3.77
N VAL A 312 5.52 -11.69 3.19
CA VAL A 312 5.29 -13.13 3.41
C VAL A 312 6.41 -13.97 2.80
N THR A 313 6.97 -13.55 1.67
CA THR A 313 8.08 -14.29 1.03
C THR A 313 9.43 -14.04 1.71
N GLN A 314 9.65 -12.84 2.28
CA GLN A 314 10.95 -12.43 2.79
C GLN A 314 11.16 -12.56 4.31
N CYS A 315 10.09 -12.71 5.10
CA CYS A 315 10.24 -13.10 6.50
C CYS A 315 10.77 -14.54 6.59
N ASP A 316 11.49 -14.86 7.66
CA ASP A 316 12.00 -16.21 7.86
C ASP A 316 10.86 -17.14 8.35
N PHE A 317 9.97 -16.59 9.18
CA PHE A 317 8.73 -17.22 9.62
C PHE A 317 7.66 -16.19 9.99
N ILE A 318 6.40 -16.63 10.07
CA ILE A 318 5.32 -15.87 10.70
C ILE A 318 5.17 -16.37 12.13
N PRO A 319 5.09 -15.50 13.16
CA PRO A 319 5.11 -15.96 14.55
C PRO A 319 3.81 -16.66 15.00
N THR A 320 2.70 -16.45 14.28
CA THR A 320 1.43 -17.11 14.60
C THR A 320 1.30 -18.44 13.85
N PRO A 321 0.82 -19.52 14.51
CA PRO A 321 0.97 -20.88 14.02
C PRO A 321 0.21 -21.17 12.73
N LEU A 322 -1.05 -20.73 12.61
CA LEU A 322 -1.88 -21.03 11.45
C LEU A 322 -1.39 -20.26 10.22
N ALA A 323 -1.09 -18.97 10.39
CA ALA A 323 -0.52 -18.17 9.31
C ALA A 323 0.86 -18.67 8.87
N ASN A 324 1.71 -19.16 9.79
CA ASN A 324 3.00 -19.75 9.42
C ASN A 324 2.83 -21.04 8.62
N GLN A 325 1.86 -21.89 8.99
CA GLN A 325 1.52 -23.07 8.20
C GLN A 325 1.03 -22.68 6.80
N ALA A 326 0.15 -21.69 6.71
CA ALA A 326 -0.34 -21.17 5.44
C ALA A 326 0.78 -20.59 4.56
N ARG A 327 1.73 -19.86 5.16
CA ARG A 327 2.94 -19.38 4.48
C ARG A 327 3.76 -20.52 3.93
N LYS A 328 4.04 -21.57 4.71
CA LYS A 328 4.83 -22.73 4.24
C LYS A 328 4.14 -23.41 3.05
N ALA A 329 2.82 -23.56 3.10
CA ALA A 329 2.04 -24.11 1.99
C ALA A 329 2.12 -23.22 0.73
N PHE A 330 2.01 -21.90 0.90
CA PHE A 330 2.15 -20.92 -0.18
C PHE A 330 3.54 -20.96 -0.83
N MET A 331 4.61 -20.98 -0.02
CA MET A 331 5.99 -21.04 -0.49
C MET A 331 6.34 -22.36 -1.20
N ALA A 332 5.64 -23.46 -0.86
CA ALA A 332 5.83 -24.76 -1.51
C ALA A 332 4.95 -24.96 -2.75
N PHE A 333 3.92 -24.13 -2.94
CA PHE A 333 2.92 -24.31 -3.98
C PHE A 333 3.54 -24.17 -5.37
N ASN A 334 3.30 -25.16 -6.24
CA ASN A 334 3.79 -25.22 -7.62
C ASN A 334 5.29 -24.86 -7.73
N GLY A 335 6.14 -25.50 -6.91
CA GLY A 335 7.58 -25.24 -6.90
C GLY A 335 7.99 -23.84 -6.42
N GLY A 336 7.11 -23.14 -5.68
CA GLY A 336 7.33 -21.78 -5.19
C GLY A 336 6.99 -20.68 -6.20
N SER A 337 6.43 -21.04 -7.36
CA SER A 337 6.12 -20.10 -8.45
C SER A 337 5.15 -18.99 -8.04
N ALA A 338 4.16 -19.28 -7.18
CA ALA A 338 3.17 -18.32 -6.69
C ALA A 338 3.79 -17.16 -5.87
N ALA A 339 4.97 -17.37 -5.26
CA ALA A 339 5.70 -16.32 -4.54
C ALA A 339 6.24 -15.22 -5.48
N GLY A 340 6.35 -15.51 -6.79
CA GLY A 340 6.74 -14.56 -7.82
C GLY A 340 5.58 -13.99 -8.64
N ALA A 341 4.36 -14.49 -8.46
CA ALA A 341 3.21 -14.12 -9.28
C ALA A 341 2.57 -12.80 -8.82
N THR A 342 2.14 -11.95 -9.75
CA THR A 342 1.47 -10.68 -9.41
C THR A 342 0.14 -10.92 -8.69
N LEU A 343 -0.64 -11.93 -9.10
CA LEU A 343 -1.85 -12.33 -8.37
C LEU A 343 -1.54 -12.99 -7.02
N GLY A 344 -0.28 -13.37 -6.77
CA GLY A 344 0.19 -13.92 -5.49
C GLY A 344 0.04 -12.94 -4.33
N PHE A 345 -0.07 -11.65 -4.62
CA PHE A 345 -0.43 -10.64 -3.63
C PHE A 345 -1.76 -10.92 -2.93
N HIS A 346 -2.78 -11.43 -3.62
CA HIS A 346 -4.06 -11.75 -2.99
C HIS A 346 -3.92 -12.88 -1.96
N TRP A 347 -3.08 -13.88 -2.27
CA TRP A 347 -2.86 -15.01 -1.36
C TRP A 347 -2.07 -14.56 -0.13
N ALA A 348 -0.94 -13.88 -0.35
CA ALA A 348 -0.13 -13.33 0.73
C ALA A 348 -0.94 -12.37 1.63
N ARG A 349 -1.86 -11.58 1.06
CA ARG A 349 -2.77 -10.70 1.80
C ARG A 349 -3.71 -11.47 2.74
N MET A 350 -4.25 -12.61 2.31
CA MET A 350 -5.08 -13.45 3.19
C MET A 350 -4.26 -14.13 4.29
N ILE A 351 -3.01 -14.50 4.02
CA ILE A 351 -2.09 -15.02 5.05
C ILE A 351 -1.84 -13.95 6.12
N GLU A 352 -1.61 -12.70 5.73
CA GLU A 352 -1.46 -11.59 6.68
C GLU A 352 -2.74 -11.26 7.45
N MET A 353 -3.91 -11.42 6.82
CA MET A 353 -5.20 -11.24 7.50
C MET A 353 -5.39 -12.29 8.60
N LEU A 354 -5.04 -13.56 8.30
CA LEU A 354 -5.02 -14.64 9.29
C LEU A 354 -4.01 -14.35 10.41
N HIS A 355 -2.80 -13.92 10.06
CA HIS A 355 -1.80 -13.52 11.04
C HIS A 355 -2.30 -12.41 11.96
N ALA A 356 -2.94 -11.38 11.41
CA ALA A 356 -3.51 -10.29 12.19
C ALA A 356 -4.62 -10.77 13.13
N ALA A 357 -5.47 -11.72 12.71
CA ALA A 357 -6.48 -12.30 13.59
C ALA A 357 -5.87 -13.06 14.77
N GLU A 358 -4.86 -13.90 14.52
CA GLU A 358 -4.14 -14.63 15.58
C GLU A 358 -3.42 -13.65 16.54
N MET A 359 -2.74 -12.62 16.01
CA MET A 359 -2.09 -11.60 16.85
C MET A 359 -3.09 -10.80 17.69
N MET A 360 -4.28 -10.49 17.16
CA MET A 360 -5.33 -9.84 17.95
C MET A 360 -5.80 -10.74 19.08
N GLN A 361 -5.94 -12.05 18.86
CA GLN A 361 -6.27 -13.01 19.91
C GLN A 361 -5.21 -13.01 21.01
N ASP A 362 -3.94 -13.17 20.65
CA ASP A 362 -2.82 -13.21 21.61
C ASP A 362 -2.77 -11.93 22.44
N LEU A 363 -2.86 -10.76 21.79
CA LEU A 363 -2.87 -9.47 22.49
C LEU A 363 -4.09 -9.31 23.39
N LEU A 364 -5.29 -9.73 22.97
CA LEU A 364 -6.49 -9.64 23.79
C LEU A 364 -6.41 -10.51 25.06
N HIS A 365 -5.53 -11.50 25.12
CA HIS A 365 -5.27 -12.29 26.33
C HIS A 365 -4.13 -11.73 27.19
N ASP A 366 -3.44 -10.69 26.73
CA ASP A 366 -2.32 -10.09 27.44
C ASP A 366 -2.80 -9.04 28.47
N PRO A 367 -2.52 -9.22 29.78
CA PRO A 367 -3.01 -8.33 30.82
C PRO A 367 -2.41 -6.92 30.76
N ASP A 368 -1.28 -6.72 30.07
CA ASP A 368 -0.69 -5.39 29.92
C ASP A 368 -1.59 -4.44 29.13
N LEU A 369 -2.55 -4.95 28.34
CA LEU A 369 -3.58 -4.12 27.72
C LEU A 369 -4.46 -3.39 28.74
N GLN A 370 -4.50 -3.83 29.99
CA GLN A 370 -5.21 -3.18 31.10
C GLN A 370 -4.29 -2.33 31.99
N GLY A 371 -2.99 -2.26 31.70
CA GLY A 371 -2.05 -1.46 32.50
C GLY A 371 -2.40 0.03 32.51
N GLU A 372 -1.95 0.74 33.54
CA GLU A 372 -2.22 2.18 33.73
C GLU A 372 -0.99 3.06 33.41
N ASP A 373 0.15 2.45 33.10
CA ASP A 373 1.35 3.15 32.65
C ASP A 373 1.28 3.38 31.13
N LEU A 374 0.77 4.54 30.73
CA LEU A 374 0.34 4.79 29.34
C LEU A 374 1.27 5.69 28.52
N VAL A 375 2.09 6.50 29.18
CA VAL A 375 2.90 7.55 28.53
C VAL A 375 4.26 7.60 29.18
N SER A 376 5.30 7.59 28.35
CA SER A 376 6.67 7.85 28.78
C SER A 376 7.22 9.09 28.08
N THR A 377 8.24 9.69 28.68
CA THR A 377 9.01 10.80 28.09
C THR A 377 10.49 10.62 28.41
N GLY A 378 11.35 11.28 27.66
CA GLY A 378 12.78 11.28 27.91
C GLY A 378 13.46 12.53 27.35
N GLN A 379 14.69 12.37 26.88
CA GLN A 379 15.45 13.51 26.34
C GLN A 379 14.90 13.92 24.97
N ARG A 380 14.40 15.16 24.89
CA ARG A 380 13.88 15.75 23.66
C ARG A 380 14.92 15.75 22.53
N GLN A 381 14.48 15.46 21.31
CA GLN A 381 15.26 15.49 20.08
C GLN A 381 14.56 16.35 19.01
N GLU A 382 15.32 16.90 18.07
CA GLU A 382 14.77 17.71 16.96
C GLU A 382 14.24 16.85 15.81
N ARG A 383 14.62 15.58 15.72
CA ARG A 383 14.34 14.73 14.55
C ARG A 383 13.72 13.42 14.99
N GLY A 384 12.66 13.01 14.30
CA GLY A 384 11.98 11.74 14.53
C GLY A 384 11.63 11.03 13.23
N VAL A 385 11.85 9.71 13.21
CA VAL A 385 11.50 8.84 12.08
C VAL A 385 10.66 7.68 12.57
N GLY A 386 9.42 7.59 12.10
CA GLY A 386 8.51 6.51 12.40
C GLY A 386 8.26 5.66 11.18
N VAL A 387 8.56 4.36 11.29
CA VAL A 387 8.32 3.38 10.23
C VAL A 387 7.42 2.27 10.71
N ILE A 388 6.48 1.85 9.87
CA ILE A 388 5.55 0.76 10.12
C ILE A 388 5.22 0.04 8.80
N GLU A 389 4.79 -1.23 8.84
CA GLU A 389 4.24 -1.88 7.66
C GLU A 389 2.74 -1.60 7.57
N ALA A 390 2.37 -0.56 6.81
CA ALA A 390 0.96 -0.39 6.47
C ALA A 390 0.47 -1.60 5.64
N PRO A 391 -0.86 -1.81 5.49
CA PRO A 391 -1.40 -2.95 4.76
C PRO A 391 -0.78 -3.13 3.35
N ARG A 392 -0.42 -2.02 2.70
CA ARG A 392 0.05 -1.96 1.32
C ARG A 392 1.58 -1.98 1.18
N GLY A 393 2.33 -1.95 2.28
CA GLY A 393 3.79 -1.89 2.29
C GLY A 393 4.37 -0.97 3.35
N THR A 394 5.69 -0.86 3.38
CA THR A 394 6.43 0.00 4.30
C THR A 394 5.93 1.45 4.22
N LEU A 395 5.73 2.08 5.37
CA LEU A 395 5.29 3.47 5.51
C LEU A 395 6.32 4.20 6.37
N ILE A 396 6.89 5.28 5.84
CA ILE A 396 7.93 6.07 6.47
C ILE A 396 7.41 7.48 6.72
N HIS A 397 7.49 7.93 7.96
CA HIS A 397 7.19 9.31 8.38
C HIS A 397 8.44 9.91 9.00
N HIS A 398 8.90 11.05 8.49
CA HIS A 398 10.08 11.75 8.99
C HIS A 398 9.75 13.22 9.25
N TYR A 399 9.98 13.66 10.48
CA TYR A 399 9.75 15.03 10.92
C TYR A 399 11.01 15.64 11.52
N LYS A 400 11.18 16.95 11.31
CA LYS A 400 12.07 17.81 12.11
C LYS A 400 11.23 18.88 12.81
N VAL A 401 11.50 19.10 14.08
CA VAL A 401 10.89 20.13 14.92
C VAL A 401 11.93 21.14 15.40
N ASP A 402 11.53 22.40 15.54
CA ASP A 402 12.37 23.47 16.11
C ASP A 402 12.24 23.55 17.64
N GLU A 403 12.92 24.50 18.27
CA GLU A 403 12.86 24.79 19.70
C GLU A 403 11.49 25.33 20.19
N HIS A 404 10.60 25.71 19.27
CA HIS A 404 9.24 26.19 19.56
C HIS A 404 8.17 25.11 19.35
N ASP A 405 8.60 23.86 19.26
CA ASP A 405 7.76 22.67 19.04
C ASP A 405 7.00 22.67 17.71
N GLN A 406 7.43 23.49 16.75
CA GLN A 406 6.84 23.56 15.42
C GLN A 406 7.57 22.63 14.45
N ILE A 407 6.81 21.99 13.57
CA ILE A 407 7.36 21.19 12.49
C ILE A 407 8.03 22.11 11.47
N VAL A 408 9.33 21.95 11.25
CA VAL A 408 10.08 22.71 10.23
C VAL A 408 10.41 21.87 9.00
N ARG A 409 10.27 20.55 9.10
CA ARG A 409 10.38 19.64 7.95
C ARG A 409 9.50 18.42 8.13
N CYS A 410 8.90 17.98 7.04
CA CYS A 410 8.17 16.72 6.94
C CYS A 410 8.57 16.04 5.62
N ASN A 411 8.83 14.73 5.67
CA ASN A 411 8.97 13.88 4.49
C ASN A 411 8.23 12.58 4.77
N LEU A 412 7.35 12.16 3.86
CA LEU A 412 6.65 10.90 3.97
C LEU A 412 6.97 10.06 2.74
N ILE A 413 7.34 8.79 2.93
CA ILE A 413 7.37 7.81 1.85
C ILE A 413 6.30 6.78 2.16
N VAL A 414 5.25 6.78 1.35
CA VAL A 414 4.03 6.00 1.58
C VAL A 414 4.10 4.70 0.81
N SER A 415 3.41 3.70 1.34
CA SER A 415 3.45 2.32 0.87
C SER A 415 3.26 2.17 -0.64
N THR A 416 2.20 2.75 -1.19
CA THR A 416 1.90 2.63 -2.63
C THR A 416 2.97 3.29 -3.51
N THR A 417 3.60 4.37 -3.02
CA THR A 417 4.67 5.08 -3.74
C THR A 417 5.83 4.13 -4.03
N HIS A 418 6.23 3.28 -3.06
CA HIS A 418 7.25 2.25 -3.27
C HIS A 418 6.90 1.25 -4.38
N ASN A 419 5.61 0.99 -4.60
CA ASN A 419 5.13 0.07 -5.64
C ASN A 419 4.88 0.73 -6.99
N ASN A 420 5.16 2.03 -7.18
CA ASN A 420 4.80 2.74 -8.41
C ASN A 420 5.45 2.13 -9.67
N GLN A 421 6.77 1.87 -9.62
CA GLN A 421 7.45 1.19 -10.73
C GLN A 421 6.93 -0.24 -10.91
N SER A 422 6.77 -0.99 -9.82
CA SER A 422 6.24 -2.37 -9.85
C SER A 422 4.84 -2.46 -10.49
N MET A 423 3.94 -1.51 -10.21
CA MET A 423 2.63 -1.46 -10.85
C MET A 423 2.73 -1.11 -12.33
N ASN A 424 3.60 -0.17 -12.70
CA ASN A 424 3.85 0.15 -14.11
C ASN A 424 4.43 -1.06 -14.86
N GLU A 425 5.33 -1.83 -14.26
CA GLU A 425 5.81 -3.07 -14.88
C GLU A 425 4.71 -4.12 -15.02
N ALA A 426 3.87 -4.32 -14.00
CA ALA A 426 2.76 -5.27 -14.07
C ALA A 426 1.82 -4.98 -15.25
N ILE A 427 1.39 -3.72 -15.42
CA ILE A 427 0.50 -3.33 -16.52
C ILE A 427 1.19 -3.42 -17.88
N ARG A 428 2.50 -3.19 -17.96
CA ARG A 428 3.28 -3.37 -19.20
C ARG A 428 3.33 -4.84 -19.60
N GLN A 429 3.52 -5.74 -18.64
CA GLN A 429 3.50 -7.18 -18.91
C GLN A 429 2.11 -7.64 -19.36
N VAL A 430 1.04 -7.18 -18.69
CA VAL A 430 -0.34 -7.50 -19.10
C VAL A 430 -0.65 -6.94 -20.49
N ALA A 431 -0.28 -5.69 -20.77
CA ALA A 431 -0.48 -5.09 -22.09
C ALA A 431 0.21 -5.91 -23.20
N ARG A 432 1.47 -6.31 -23.00
CA ARG A 432 2.21 -7.17 -23.95
C ARG A 432 1.55 -8.53 -24.15
N GLN A 433 1.13 -9.16 -23.06
CA GLN A 433 0.64 -10.54 -23.11
C GLN A 433 -0.79 -10.63 -23.68
N TYR A 434 -1.64 -9.66 -23.34
CA TYR A 434 -3.09 -9.78 -23.59
C TYR A 434 -3.64 -8.78 -24.60
N LEU A 435 -3.08 -7.56 -24.69
CA LEU A 435 -3.65 -6.47 -25.49
C LEU A 435 -2.90 -6.21 -26.81
N ASP A 436 -1.59 -6.45 -26.87
CA ASP A 436 -0.76 -6.10 -28.04
C ASP A 436 -1.24 -6.75 -29.34
N GLY A 437 -1.45 -5.93 -30.38
CA GLY A 437 -1.91 -6.36 -31.70
C GLY A 437 -3.38 -6.80 -31.74
N LYS A 438 -4.16 -6.48 -30.70
CA LYS A 438 -5.58 -6.83 -30.62
C LYS A 438 -6.44 -5.58 -30.52
N LYS A 439 -7.64 -5.66 -31.12
CA LYS A 439 -8.68 -4.67 -30.91
C LYS A 439 -9.09 -4.64 -29.44
N LEU A 440 -8.94 -3.48 -28.81
CA LEU A 440 -9.24 -3.29 -27.39
C LEU A 440 -10.74 -3.44 -27.11
N THR A 441 -11.06 -4.17 -26.05
CA THR A 441 -12.41 -4.37 -25.51
C THR A 441 -12.44 -4.00 -24.03
N GLU A 442 -13.64 -3.84 -23.46
CA GLU A 442 -13.81 -3.56 -22.03
C GLU A 442 -13.12 -4.62 -21.15
N GLY A 443 -13.35 -5.91 -21.42
CA GLY A 443 -12.74 -7.01 -20.67
C GLY A 443 -11.22 -7.02 -20.73
N LEU A 444 -10.64 -6.77 -21.91
CA LEU A 444 -9.18 -6.64 -22.07
C LEU A 444 -8.62 -5.45 -21.28
N LEU A 445 -9.33 -4.31 -21.26
CA LEU A 445 -8.92 -3.15 -20.45
C LEU A 445 -9.02 -3.45 -18.95
N ASN A 446 -10.00 -4.24 -18.51
CA ASN A 446 -10.09 -4.65 -17.11
C ASN A 446 -8.90 -5.51 -16.66
N HIS A 447 -8.23 -6.26 -17.56
CA HIS A 447 -7.00 -6.97 -17.20
C HIS A 447 -5.91 -6.01 -16.69
N ILE A 448 -5.78 -4.82 -17.30
CA ILE A 448 -4.86 -3.78 -16.82
C ILE A 448 -5.24 -3.34 -15.40
N GLU A 449 -6.52 -3.10 -15.14
CA GLU A 449 -6.98 -2.72 -13.82
C GLU A 449 -6.81 -3.86 -12.79
N VAL A 450 -7.00 -5.13 -13.16
CA VAL A 450 -6.75 -6.26 -12.27
C VAL A 450 -5.28 -6.33 -11.86
N ALA A 451 -4.35 -6.08 -12.79
CA ALA A 451 -2.92 -6.00 -12.49
C ALA A 451 -2.63 -4.91 -11.45
N ILE A 452 -3.29 -3.76 -11.56
CA ILE A 452 -3.20 -2.67 -10.58
C ILE A 452 -3.81 -3.08 -9.25
N ARG A 453 -5.05 -3.61 -9.26
CA ARG A 453 -5.79 -4.02 -8.05
C ARG A 453 -5.05 -5.09 -7.25
N ALA A 454 -4.23 -5.95 -7.88
CA ALA A 454 -3.41 -6.94 -7.18
C ALA A 454 -2.53 -6.32 -6.08
N PHE A 455 -1.97 -5.14 -6.33
CA PHE A 455 -1.11 -4.41 -5.38
C PHE A 455 -1.91 -3.71 -4.26
N ASP A 456 -3.24 -3.67 -4.33
CA ASP A 456 -4.10 -2.88 -3.43
C ASP A 456 -3.62 -1.42 -3.34
N PRO A 457 -3.56 -0.65 -4.43
CA PRO A 457 -3.01 0.69 -4.36
C PRO A 457 -3.91 1.62 -3.56
N CYS A 458 -3.29 2.40 -2.67
CA CYS A 458 -3.86 3.59 -2.07
C CYS A 458 -3.27 4.82 -2.75
N LEU A 459 -4.01 5.40 -3.68
CA LEU A 459 -3.57 6.53 -4.50
C LEU A 459 -3.77 7.86 -3.76
N SER A 460 -4.79 7.98 -2.89
CA SER A 460 -4.92 9.18 -2.04
C SER A 460 -3.73 9.29 -1.08
N CYS A 461 -3.27 8.17 -0.54
CA CYS A 461 -2.08 8.12 0.32
C CYS A 461 -0.86 8.70 -0.40
N ALA A 462 -0.68 8.34 -1.67
CA ALA A 462 0.56 8.52 -2.42
C ALA A 462 0.74 9.91 -3.05
N THR A 463 -0.20 10.82 -2.82
CA THR A 463 -0.29 12.15 -3.47
C THR A 463 -0.02 13.31 -2.51
N HIS A 464 0.62 13.02 -1.40
CA HIS A 464 0.98 13.95 -0.33
C HIS A 464 2.24 14.78 -0.64
N ALA A 465 3.09 14.32 -1.58
CA ALA A 465 4.43 14.85 -1.80
C ALA A 465 4.53 15.88 -2.93
N LEU A 466 5.31 16.93 -2.71
CA LEU A 466 5.52 17.99 -3.70
C LEU A 466 6.52 17.54 -4.77
N GLY A 467 6.02 17.27 -5.98
CA GLY A 467 6.82 17.10 -7.19
C GLY A 467 7.03 18.44 -7.91
N LYS A 468 8.21 18.66 -8.50
CA LYS A 468 8.45 19.76 -9.43
C LYS A 468 7.90 19.39 -10.80
N MET A 469 6.58 19.41 -10.96
CA MET A 469 5.94 19.16 -12.25
C MET A 469 5.58 20.46 -12.94
N PRO A 470 5.65 20.49 -14.28
CA PRO A 470 5.12 21.60 -15.02
C PRO A 470 3.60 21.70 -14.84
N LEU A 471 3.08 22.91 -14.65
CA LEU A 471 1.66 23.18 -14.45
C LEU A 471 1.13 23.86 -15.70
N GLU A 472 0.23 23.20 -16.43
CA GLU A 472 -0.33 23.72 -17.67
C GLU A 472 -1.78 24.17 -17.43
N VAL A 473 -2.08 25.40 -17.84
CA VAL A 473 -3.40 26.00 -17.80
C VAL A 473 -3.81 26.26 -19.25
N GLU A 474 -4.84 25.57 -19.72
CA GLU A 474 -5.41 25.83 -21.05
C GLU A 474 -6.65 26.72 -20.90
N LEU A 475 -6.74 27.77 -21.72
CA LEU A 475 -7.95 28.56 -21.91
C LEU A 475 -8.69 28.03 -23.13
N LEU A 476 -9.94 27.63 -22.96
CA LEU A 476 -10.82 27.18 -24.03
C LEU A 476 -11.92 28.22 -24.27
N ASP A 477 -12.35 28.38 -25.53
CA ASP A 477 -13.50 29.20 -25.86
C ASP A 477 -14.83 28.45 -25.66
N VAL A 478 -15.95 29.12 -25.97
CA VAL A 478 -17.29 28.56 -25.83
C VAL A 478 -17.60 27.40 -26.79
N SER A 479 -16.77 27.20 -27.82
CA SER A 479 -16.86 26.08 -28.75
C SER A 479 -15.95 24.91 -28.35
N GLY A 480 -15.12 25.09 -27.31
CA GLY A 480 -14.14 24.12 -26.83
C GLY A 480 -12.79 24.18 -27.57
N GLU A 481 -12.57 25.20 -28.40
CA GLU A 481 -11.29 25.42 -29.07
C GLU A 481 -10.29 26.10 -28.13
N ARG A 482 -9.02 25.71 -28.21
CA ARG A 482 -7.98 26.22 -27.31
C ARG A 482 -7.53 27.62 -27.73
N VAL A 483 -7.78 28.60 -26.87
CA VAL A 483 -7.45 30.02 -27.03
C VAL A 483 -6.04 30.34 -26.56
N ASP A 484 -5.61 29.76 -25.43
CA ASP A 484 -4.31 30.06 -24.82
C ASP A 484 -3.81 28.88 -23.99
N VAL A 485 -2.50 28.84 -23.75
CA VAL A 485 -1.83 27.92 -22.83
C VAL A 485 -0.80 28.68 -22.02
N LEU A 486 -0.86 28.51 -20.70
CA LEU A 486 0.21 28.92 -19.80
C LEU A 486 0.82 27.68 -19.18
N SER A 487 2.10 27.43 -19.44
CA SER A 487 2.84 26.35 -18.78
C SER A 487 3.81 26.95 -17.77
N ARG A 488 3.83 26.45 -16.54
CA ARG A 488 4.89 26.73 -15.58
C ARG A 488 5.84 25.55 -15.62
N SER A 489 7.11 25.70 -15.94
CA SER A 489 8.10 24.61 -15.95
C SER A 489 8.47 24.15 -14.54
N SER A 490 9.21 23.03 -14.46
CA SER A 490 9.63 22.40 -13.20
C SER A 490 10.57 23.27 -12.32
N ASP A 491 11.19 24.30 -12.91
CA ASP A 491 11.99 25.33 -12.23
C ASP A 491 11.16 26.54 -11.77
N GLY A 492 9.86 26.57 -12.07
CA GLY A 492 8.94 27.64 -11.65
C GLY A 492 8.84 28.81 -12.63
N VAL A 493 9.48 28.73 -13.79
CA VAL A 493 9.39 29.75 -14.85
C VAL A 493 8.09 29.58 -15.63
N PHE A 494 7.41 30.67 -15.97
CA PHE A 494 6.23 30.63 -16.84
C PHE A 494 6.66 30.75 -18.30
N CYS A 495 6.23 29.80 -19.12
CA CYS A 495 6.43 29.75 -20.55
C CYS A 495 5.06 29.80 -21.24
N SER A 496 4.80 30.87 -21.98
CA SER A 496 3.71 30.93 -22.96
C SER A 496 4.22 30.38 -24.30
N PRO A 497 3.47 29.53 -25.01
CA PRO A 497 3.69 29.30 -26.42
C PRO A 497 3.34 30.60 -27.15
N ASN A 498 4.25 31.10 -28.00
CA ASN A 498 3.88 32.11 -29.00
C ASN A 498 2.89 31.52 -30.01
#